data_AF-A0A139KTG8-F1
#
_entry.id   AF-A0A139KTG8-F1
#
_cell.length_a   1.000
_cell.length_b   1.000
_cell.length_c   1.000
_cell.angle_alpha   90.00
_cell.angle_beta   90.00
_cell.angle_gamma   90.00
#
_symmetry.space_group_name_H-M   'P 1'
#
loop_
_entity.id
_entity.type
_entity.pdbx_description
1 polymer ?
#
loop_
_entity_poly.entity_id
_entity_poly.type
_entity_poly.pdbx_seq_one_letter_code
_entity_poly.pdbx_strand_id
1 'polypeptide(L)'
;MGILKCILIACSCLVWATHAFCVEVKDTIEYRAQVWVDKIDLERYGGEASFKKNLQQMFHNTTRFWNESPNKFNYYFRFVPADELCVYDIQGDKDRYGEFQRKAFGRLDLSKYDFVLFLALGAKNEGLSCGGGGASGQSVVMCYVREAHNIFTDALYPDQGTYSNLGHEYGHVRGATDLYQYMIAAEDNPVSHEKLTPPKCNMGTGYRVWSDYCSALFNYTAKMRPLDKDLSDKVFPRKLVIKVGKMGKPLSNCTVNFYGTRAGGKYNKRDVYPKAYRTYTTSKRGIIEITDLYKLYHPDMTDANIPPKEPQDLFPYSYWFSFLVEIIDEVGQKKYVWLPDVELQREHLETGNDTYTVNVTF
;
A
#
# COMPACT_ATOMS: atom_id res chain seq x y z
N MET A 1 -69.28 1.32 -23.35
CA MET A 1 -70.34 1.85 -22.46
C MET A 1 -69.87 1.68 -21.01
N GLY A 2 -69.84 2.77 -20.23
CA GLY A 2 -69.51 2.83 -18.79
C GLY A 2 -68.01 3.03 -18.52
N ILE A 3 -67.48 4.24 -18.32
CA ILE A 3 -67.60 5.16 -17.17
C ILE A 3 -67.41 4.46 -15.82
N LEU A 4 -66.22 4.60 -15.23
CA LEU A 4 -66.03 4.40 -13.79
C LEU A 4 -65.04 5.43 -13.19
N LYS A 5 -65.63 6.51 -12.68
CA LYS A 5 -65.33 7.29 -11.47
C LYS A 5 -63.88 7.28 -10.93
N CYS A 6 -63.22 8.43 -11.08
CA CYS A 6 -62.12 8.88 -10.23
C CYS A 6 -62.64 9.12 -8.81
N ILE A 7 -62.07 8.45 -7.82
CA ILE A 7 -62.16 8.85 -6.42
C ILE A 7 -60.81 9.46 -6.05
N LEU A 8 -60.80 10.79 -5.89
CA LEU A 8 -59.72 11.54 -5.25
C LEU A 8 -59.87 11.36 -3.74
N ILE A 9 -58.97 10.59 -3.12
CA ILE A 9 -58.72 10.67 -1.67
C ILE A 9 -57.46 11.50 -1.51
N ALA A 10 -57.64 12.77 -1.15
CA ALA A 10 -56.56 13.61 -0.67
C ALA A 10 -56.22 13.18 0.76
N CYS A 11 -55.14 12.41 0.93
CA CYS A 11 -54.48 12.23 2.22
C CYS A 11 -53.14 12.95 2.17
N SER A 12 -53.14 14.17 2.68
CA SER A 12 -51.98 14.95 3.06
C SER A 12 -51.27 14.27 4.23
N CYS A 13 -50.18 13.55 3.98
CA CYS A 13 -49.25 13.08 5.00
C CYS A 13 -47.83 13.05 4.44
N LEU A 14 -46.98 13.93 5.01
CA LEU A 14 -45.53 13.87 5.14
C LEU A 14 -44.74 13.15 4.02
N VAL A 15 -44.05 13.95 3.20
CA VAL A 15 -42.90 13.49 2.40
C VAL A 15 -41.76 13.14 3.37
N TRP A 16 -41.72 11.91 3.86
CA TRP A 16 -40.46 11.33 4.31
C TRP A 16 -39.71 10.92 3.06
N ALA A 17 -38.71 11.71 2.67
CA ALA A 17 -37.72 11.31 1.70
C ALA A 17 -36.98 10.10 2.27
N THR A 18 -37.51 8.90 2.04
CA THR A 18 -36.75 7.67 2.15
C THR A 18 -35.63 7.77 1.13
N HIS A 19 -34.45 8.20 1.59
CA HIS A 19 -33.20 7.93 0.90
C HIS A 19 -33.12 6.41 0.86
N ALA A 20 -33.60 5.81 -0.22
CA ALA A 20 -33.27 4.45 -0.56
C ALA A 20 -31.75 4.44 -0.73
N PHE A 21 -31.04 4.04 0.32
CA PHE A 21 -29.64 3.66 0.22
C PHE A 21 -29.63 2.47 -0.74
N CYS A 22 -29.41 2.75 -2.03
CA CYS A 22 -29.00 1.73 -2.97
C CYS A 22 -27.62 1.28 -2.50
N VAL A 23 -27.57 0.21 -1.69
CA VAL A 23 -26.32 -0.46 -1.38
C VAL A 23 -25.81 -0.97 -2.72
N GLU A 24 -24.77 -0.33 -3.24
CA GLU A 24 -24.10 -0.79 -4.45
C GLU A 24 -23.56 -2.20 -4.17
N VAL A 25 -24.15 -3.19 -4.83
CA VAL A 25 -23.71 -4.57 -4.71
C VAL A 25 -22.42 -4.70 -5.52
N LYS A 26 -21.28 -4.75 -4.81
CA LYS A 26 -19.96 -4.93 -5.42
C LYS A 26 -19.72 -6.40 -5.73
N ASP A 27 -19.08 -6.66 -6.88
CA ASP A 27 -18.54 -7.99 -7.18
C ASP A 27 -17.56 -8.43 -6.08
N THR A 28 -17.63 -9.69 -5.68
CA THR A 28 -16.73 -10.25 -4.68
C THR A 28 -15.47 -10.81 -5.34
N ILE A 29 -14.31 -10.32 -4.88
CA ILE A 29 -13.00 -10.88 -5.20
C ILE A 29 -12.54 -11.68 -4.00
N GLU A 30 -12.42 -12.99 -4.17
CA GLU A 30 -11.94 -13.88 -3.12
C GLU A 30 -10.44 -14.16 -3.27
N TYR A 31 -9.70 -14.04 -2.16
CA TYR A 31 -8.31 -14.48 -2.06
C TYR A 31 -8.20 -15.58 -1.01
N ARG A 32 -7.65 -16.72 -1.41
CA ARG A 32 -7.52 -17.90 -0.56
C ARG A 32 -6.08 -18.09 -0.09
N ALA A 33 -5.90 -18.14 1.23
CA ALA A 33 -4.60 -18.38 1.86
C ALA A 33 -4.35 -19.87 2.08
N GLN A 34 -3.21 -20.39 1.63
CA GLN A 34 -2.68 -21.63 2.21
C GLN A 34 -2.09 -21.31 3.58
N VAL A 35 -2.57 -21.97 4.64
CA VAL A 35 -2.17 -21.66 6.01
C VAL A 35 -1.22 -22.72 6.54
N TRP A 36 -0.03 -22.27 6.96
CA TRP A 36 0.98 -23.08 7.62
C TRP A 36 0.96 -22.83 9.12
N VAL A 37 0.93 -23.90 9.91
CA VAL A 37 0.86 -23.81 11.38
C VAL A 37 1.64 -24.95 12.02
N ASP A 38 2.32 -24.68 13.13
CA ASP A 38 3.03 -25.70 13.89
C ASP A 38 2.06 -26.64 14.62
N LYS A 39 2.46 -27.90 14.77
CA LYS A 39 1.68 -28.92 15.45
C LYS A 39 1.41 -28.58 16.91
N ILE A 40 2.40 -28.05 17.63
CA ILE A 40 2.25 -27.68 19.05
C ILE A 40 1.27 -26.51 19.16
N ASP A 41 1.35 -25.55 18.22
CA ASP A 41 0.39 -24.44 18.16
C ASP A 41 -1.04 -24.97 17.95
N LEU A 42 -1.25 -25.87 17.00
CA LEU A 42 -2.58 -26.48 16.79
C LEU A 42 -3.14 -27.14 18.05
N GLU A 43 -2.33 -27.91 18.76
CA GLU A 43 -2.72 -28.56 20.01
C GLU A 43 -3.07 -27.52 21.08
N ARG A 44 -2.23 -26.49 21.26
CA ARG A 44 -2.44 -25.38 22.21
C ARG A 44 -3.73 -24.61 21.95
N TYR A 45 -4.13 -24.47 20.70
CA TYR A 45 -5.37 -23.81 20.30
C TYR A 45 -6.61 -24.73 20.29
N GLY A 46 -6.53 -25.91 20.94
CA GLY A 46 -7.66 -26.82 21.12
C GLY A 46 -7.88 -27.77 19.95
N GLY A 47 -6.82 -28.06 19.18
CA GLY A 47 -6.83 -28.97 18.05
C GLY A 47 -7.32 -28.33 16.75
N GLU A 48 -7.20 -29.09 15.65
CA GLU A 48 -7.45 -28.61 14.29
C GLU A 48 -8.85 -28.02 14.08
N ALA A 49 -9.90 -28.66 14.63
CA ALA A 49 -11.27 -28.19 14.47
C ALA A 49 -11.49 -26.81 15.12
N SER A 50 -11.03 -26.64 16.36
CA SER A 50 -11.11 -25.37 17.09
C SER A 50 -10.29 -24.29 16.40
N PHE A 51 -9.07 -24.64 15.96
CA PHE A 51 -8.19 -23.73 15.25
C PHE A 51 -8.82 -23.23 13.95
N LYS A 52 -9.34 -24.13 13.10
CA LYS A 52 -10.00 -23.77 11.84
C LYS A 52 -11.20 -22.86 12.05
N LYS A 53 -12.03 -23.14 13.06
CA LYS A 53 -13.17 -22.28 13.41
C LYS A 53 -12.72 -20.85 13.76
N ASN A 54 -11.70 -20.73 14.62
CA ASN A 54 -11.18 -19.42 15.03
C ASN A 54 -10.46 -18.70 13.88
N LEU A 55 -9.75 -19.45 13.03
CA LEU A 55 -9.11 -18.95 11.82
C LEU A 55 -10.13 -18.37 10.83
N GLN A 56 -11.26 -19.05 10.61
CA GLN A 56 -12.36 -18.53 9.79
C GLN A 56 -12.90 -17.22 10.36
N GLN A 57 -13.10 -17.13 11.69
CA GLN A 57 -13.54 -15.89 12.33
C GLN A 57 -12.52 -14.75 12.21
N MET A 58 -11.22 -15.05 12.34
CA MET A 58 -10.16 -14.05 12.17
C MET A 58 -10.14 -13.50 10.74
N PHE A 59 -10.18 -14.37 9.73
CA PHE A 59 -10.25 -13.96 8.31
C PHE A 59 -11.53 -13.19 7.98
N HIS A 60 -12.65 -13.57 8.60
CA HIS A 60 -13.89 -12.80 8.51
C HIS A 60 -13.70 -11.39 9.08
N ASN A 61 -13.07 -11.25 10.25
CA ASN A 61 -12.77 -9.93 10.83
C ASN A 61 -11.78 -9.13 9.97
N THR A 62 -10.77 -9.77 9.36
CA THR A 62 -9.88 -9.10 8.39
C THR A 62 -10.63 -8.64 7.14
N THR A 63 -11.56 -9.45 6.64
CA THR A 63 -12.44 -9.09 5.52
C THR A 63 -13.32 -7.89 5.87
N ARG A 64 -13.93 -7.89 7.06
CA ARG A 64 -14.70 -6.74 7.55
C ARG A 64 -13.84 -5.49 7.71
N PHE A 65 -12.65 -5.63 8.29
CA PHE A 65 -11.68 -4.56 8.43
C PHE A 65 -11.36 -3.90 7.08
N TRP A 66 -11.15 -4.67 6.02
CA TRP A 66 -10.91 -4.13 4.69
C TRP A 66 -12.12 -3.33 4.17
N ASN A 67 -13.29 -3.96 4.12
CA ASN A 67 -14.44 -3.44 3.38
C ASN A 67 -15.27 -2.41 4.18
N GLU A 68 -15.28 -2.50 5.51
CA GLU A 68 -16.01 -1.58 6.41
C GLU A 68 -15.16 -0.38 6.85
N SER A 69 -13.87 -0.35 6.53
CA SER A 69 -13.05 0.87 6.67
C SER A 69 -13.39 1.85 5.53
N PRO A 70 -13.34 3.18 5.73
CA PRO A 70 -13.50 4.13 4.63
C PRO A 70 -12.50 3.82 3.50
N ASN A 71 -13.03 3.67 2.29
CA ASN A 71 -12.30 3.24 1.09
C ASN A 71 -13.05 3.69 -0.18
N LYS A 72 -12.39 3.51 -1.34
CA LYS A 72 -12.99 3.65 -2.68
C LYS A 72 -12.88 2.35 -3.49
N PHE A 73 -13.14 1.21 -2.85
CA PHE A 73 -13.02 -0.09 -3.52
C PHE A 73 -14.16 -0.29 -4.52
N ASN A 74 -13.85 -0.82 -5.70
CA ASN A 74 -14.82 -1.23 -6.72
C ASN A 74 -15.37 -2.64 -6.45
N TYR A 75 -14.70 -3.39 -5.58
CA TYR A 75 -15.00 -4.79 -5.26
C TYR A 75 -15.20 -4.96 -3.77
N TYR A 76 -15.89 -6.04 -3.39
CA TYR A 76 -15.85 -6.57 -2.04
C TYR A 76 -14.68 -7.57 -1.95
N PHE A 77 -13.65 -7.25 -1.16
CA PHE A 77 -12.47 -8.10 -1.03
C PHE A 77 -12.66 -9.10 0.10
N ARG A 78 -12.80 -10.38 -0.24
CA ARG A 78 -13.01 -11.47 0.72
C ARG A 78 -11.73 -12.29 0.88
N PHE A 79 -11.18 -12.31 2.09
CA PHE A 79 -10.06 -13.18 2.42
C PHE A 79 -10.59 -14.43 3.11
N VAL A 80 -10.14 -15.61 2.67
CA VAL A 80 -10.53 -16.89 3.26
C VAL A 80 -9.31 -17.78 3.53
N PRO A 81 -9.28 -18.50 4.66
CA PRO A 81 -8.30 -19.56 4.83
C PRO A 81 -8.67 -20.76 3.96
N ALA A 82 -7.68 -21.53 3.53
CA ALA A 82 -7.89 -22.84 2.95
C ALA A 82 -8.51 -23.81 3.97
N ASP A 83 -9.31 -24.76 3.48
CA ASP A 83 -9.84 -25.84 4.32
C ASP A 83 -8.73 -26.79 4.80
N GLU A 84 -7.69 -26.97 3.98
CA GLU A 84 -6.50 -27.77 4.31
C GLU A 84 -5.43 -26.91 4.99
N LEU A 85 -4.90 -27.39 6.12
CA LEU A 85 -3.76 -26.77 6.79
C LEU A 85 -2.46 -27.49 6.40
N CYS A 86 -1.40 -26.71 6.17
CA CYS A 86 -0.05 -27.22 6.08
C CYS A 86 0.54 -27.31 7.50
N VAL A 87 0.33 -28.45 8.15
CA VAL A 87 0.85 -28.67 9.51
C VAL A 87 2.33 -29.03 9.45
N TYR A 88 3.17 -28.26 10.14
CA TYR A 88 4.58 -28.55 10.31
C TYR A 88 4.90 -28.86 11.78
N ASP A 89 6.09 -29.40 12.05
CA ASP A 89 6.49 -29.81 13.39
C ASP A 89 7.93 -29.37 13.67
N ILE A 90 8.07 -28.35 14.52
CA ILE A 90 9.39 -27.88 14.98
C ILE A 90 9.99 -28.77 16.08
N GLN A 91 9.25 -29.77 16.57
CA GLN A 91 9.65 -30.67 17.65
C GLN A 91 10.05 -29.91 18.94
N GLY A 92 9.36 -28.80 19.20
CA GLY A 92 9.63 -27.90 20.33
C GLY A 92 10.83 -26.95 20.14
N ASP A 93 11.62 -27.08 19.08
CA ASP A 93 12.77 -26.22 18.83
C ASP A 93 12.36 -24.96 18.05
N LYS A 94 12.23 -23.85 18.80
CA LYS A 94 11.83 -22.53 18.28
C LYS A 94 12.83 -21.95 17.25
N ASP A 95 14.04 -22.48 17.12
CA ASP A 95 14.99 -22.04 16.08
C ASP A 95 14.68 -22.64 14.69
N ARG A 96 13.80 -23.66 14.63
CA ARG A 96 13.45 -24.34 13.37
C ARG A 96 12.35 -23.66 12.56
N TYR A 97 11.69 -22.62 13.08
CA TYR A 97 10.68 -21.88 12.30
C TYR A 97 11.22 -21.40 10.95
N GLY A 98 12.48 -20.96 10.88
CA GLY A 98 13.11 -20.51 9.63
C GLY A 98 13.24 -21.62 8.57
N GLU A 99 13.34 -22.89 8.97
CA GLU A 99 13.35 -24.02 8.04
C GLU A 99 12.00 -24.14 7.32
N PHE A 100 10.91 -24.11 8.07
CA PHE A 100 9.56 -24.26 7.53
C PHE A 100 9.06 -23.00 6.82
N GLN A 101 9.48 -21.82 7.28
CA GLN A 101 9.28 -20.58 6.55
C GLN A 101 9.85 -20.70 5.12
N ARG A 102 11.10 -21.16 4.95
CA ARG A 102 11.68 -21.36 3.61
C ARG A 102 10.89 -22.36 2.76
N LYS A 103 10.27 -23.38 3.36
CA LYS A 103 9.38 -24.31 2.65
C LYS A 103 8.06 -23.66 2.23
N ALA A 104 7.52 -22.76 3.05
CA ALA A 104 6.32 -21.97 2.75
C ALA A 104 6.54 -21.00 1.56
N PHE A 105 7.78 -20.54 1.35
CA PHE A 105 8.21 -19.83 0.13
C PHE A 105 8.39 -20.74 -1.09
N GLY A 106 8.15 -22.05 -0.97
CA GLY A 106 8.22 -23.01 -2.06
C GLY A 106 7.12 -22.84 -3.12
N ARG A 107 6.91 -23.89 -3.92
CA ARG A 107 5.87 -23.88 -4.96
C ARG A 107 4.48 -23.87 -4.32
N LEU A 108 3.66 -22.89 -4.70
CA LEU A 108 2.24 -22.82 -4.37
C LEU A 108 1.39 -23.31 -5.55
N ASP A 109 0.34 -24.08 -5.28
CA ASP A 109 -0.69 -24.44 -6.26
C ASP A 109 -1.63 -23.25 -6.51
N LEU A 110 -1.31 -22.46 -7.53
CA LEU A 110 -2.04 -21.25 -7.91
C LEU A 110 -3.44 -21.51 -8.47
N SER A 111 -3.81 -22.78 -8.73
CA SER A 111 -5.18 -23.13 -9.06
C SER A 111 -6.10 -23.08 -7.84
N LYS A 112 -5.53 -23.27 -6.63
CA LYS A 112 -6.24 -23.34 -5.35
C LYS A 112 -6.02 -22.12 -4.47
N TYR A 113 -4.80 -21.57 -4.47
CA TYR A 113 -4.37 -20.59 -3.48
C TYR A 113 -3.79 -19.34 -4.15
N ASP A 114 -4.00 -18.18 -3.52
CA ASP A 114 -3.52 -16.90 -4.03
C ASP A 114 -2.27 -16.42 -3.27
N PHE A 115 -2.16 -16.77 -1.98
CA PHE A 115 -1.03 -16.41 -1.13
C PHE A 115 -0.85 -17.41 0.02
N VAL A 116 0.23 -17.25 0.79
CA VAL A 116 0.52 -18.08 1.96
C VAL A 116 0.43 -17.24 3.25
N LEU A 117 -0.16 -17.83 4.29
CA LEU A 117 -0.06 -17.33 5.67
C LEU A 117 0.78 -18.34 6.48
N PHE A 118 1.97 -17.94 6.90
CA PHE A 118 2.86 -18.71 7.75
C PHE A 118 2.74 -18.25 9.20
N LEU A 119 2.26 -19.14 10.06
CA LEU A 119 2.04 -18.87 11.48
C LEU A 119 3.11 -19.56 12.31
N ALA A 120 3.85 -18.78 13.09
CA ALA A 120 4.83 -19.24 14.08
C ALA A 120 4.43 -18.69 15.45
N LEU A 121 3.52 -19.37 16.15
CA LEU A 121 2.77 -18.79 17.28
C LEU A 121 3.41 -19.07 18.65
N GLY A 122 4.64 -19.55 18.67
CA GLY A 122 5.47 -19.68 19.87
C GLY A 122 6.89 -19.19 19.63
N ALA A 123 7.09 -18.23 18.72
CA ALA A 123 8.39 -17.75 18.31
C ALA A 123 9.10 -16.95 19.43
N LYS A 124 10.44 -16.86 19.34
CA LYS A 124 11.27 -16.04 20.26
C LYS A 124 11.04 -14.53 20.04
N ASN A 125 10.81 -14.17 18.78
CA ASN A 125 10.58 -12.81 18.32
C ASN A 125 9.14 -12.65 17.86
N GLU A 126 8.68 -11.41 17.80
CA GLU A 126 7.34 -11.05 17.33
C GLU A 126 7.45 -10.13 16.12
N GLY A 127 6.46 -10.21 15.25
CA GLY A 127 6.38 -9.37 14.07
C GLY A 127 5.44 -9.98 13.04
N LEU A 128 4.75 -9.09 12.35
CA LEU A 128 4.06 -9.42 11.11
C LEU A 128 4.84 -8.78 9.95
N SER A 129 4.92 -9.50 8.84
CA SER A 129 5.56 -9.02 7.62
C SER A 129 5.06 -9.79 6.41
N CYS A 130 5.14 -9.17 5.25
CA CYS A 130 4.82 -9.79 3.97
C CYS A 130 6.07 -9.84 3.10
N GLY A 131 6.51 -11.06 2.78
CA GLY A 131 7.59 -11.30 1.83
C GLY A 131 7.04 -11.62 0.44
N GLY A 132 7.55 -10.94 -0.59
CA GLY A 132 7.36 -11.35 -1.98
C GLY A 132 8.36 -12.45 -2.38
N GLY A 133 8.16 -13.03 -3.57
CA GLY A 133 9.18 -13.89 -4.19
C GLY A 133 9.13 -15.37 -3.79
N GLY A 134 7.96 -15.88 -3.38
CA GLY A 134 7.76 -17.33 -3.34
C GLY A 134 8.00 -17.97 -4.71
N ALA A 135 8.28 -19.28 -4.76
CA ALA A 135 8.74 -19.94 -5.98
C ALA A 135 7.72 -19.93 -7.14
N SER A 136 6.44 -19.68 -6.86
CA SER A 136 5.39 -19.46 -7.86
C SER A 136 5.04 -17.98 -8.07
N GLY A 137 5.80 -17.05 -7.48
CA GLY A 137 5.56 -15.59 -7.53
C GLY A 137 4.56 -15.08 -6.49
N GLN A 138 4.07 -15.94 -5.60
CA GLN A 138 3.13 -15.57 -4.54
C GLN A 138 3.80 -14.76 -3.42
N SER A 139 2.96 -14.03 -2.69
CA SER A 139 3.33 -13.42 -1.40
C SER A 139 3.21 -14.44 -0.26
N VAL A 140 4.08 -14.30 0.73
CA VAL A 140 4.08 -15.07 1.98
C VAL A 140 3.97 -14.09 3.14
N VAL A 141 2.81 -14.08 3.78
CA VAL A 141 2.54 -13.33 5.01
C VAL A 141 3.02 -14.16 6.18
N MET A 142 3.87 -13.58 7.02
CA MET A 142 4.49 -14.26 8.14
C MET A 142 4.03 -13.61 9.44
N CYS A 143 3.53 -14.42 10.36
CA CYS A 143 3.07 -13.98 11.66
C CYS A 143 3.86 -14.72 12.73
N TYR A 144 4.78 -14.00 13.36
CA TYR A 144 5.54 -14.44 14.52
C TYR A 144 4.93 -13.81 15.77
N VAL A 145 4.52 -14.65 16.72
CA VAL A 145 4.05 -14.18 18.03
C VAL A 145 4.68 -15.02 19.13
N ARG A 146 4.86 -14.43 20.32
CA ARG A 146 5.28 -15.17 21.50
C ARG A 146 4.12 -15.97 22.04
N GLU A 147 4.47 -17.02 22.77
CA GLU A 147 3.53 -18.01 23.27
C GLU A 147 2.43 -17.48 24.21
N ALA A 148 2.67 -16.36 24.90
CA ALA A 148 1.66 -15.72 25.74
C ALA A 148 0.57 -14.97 24.96
N HIS A 149 0.77 -14.74 23.65
CA HIS A 149 -0.14 -13.98 22.80
C HIS A 149 -1.11 -14.90 22.07
N ASN A 150 -2.41 -14.65 22.23
CA ASN A 150 -3.46 -15.39 21.52
C ASN A 150 -3.99 -14.55 20.34
N ILE A 151 -3.62 -14.93 19.12
CA ILE A 151 -3.98 -14.19 17.89
C ILE A 151 -5.49 -14.14 17.60
N PHE A 152 -6.29 -15.02 18.21
CA PHE A 152 -7.74 -15.08 17.97
C PHE A 152 -8.55 -14.22 18.94
N THR A 153 -7.95 -13.81 20.05
CA THR A 153 -8.65 -13.11 21.14
C THR A 153 -7.91 -11.87 21.63
N ASP A 154 -6.85 -11.44 20.94
CA ASP A 154 -6.05 -10.28 21.34
C ASP A 154 -6.80 -8.95 21.23
N ALA A 155 -7.82 -8.88 20.38
CA ALA A 155 -8.77 -7.77 20.33
C ALA A 155 -10.15 -8.22 19.81
N LEU A 156 -11.19 -7.51 20.24
CA LEU A 156 -12.52 -7.61 19.65
C LEU A 156 -12.63 -6.62 18.50
N TYR A 157 -13.25 -7.02 17.39
CA TYR A 157 -13.57 -6.06 16.32
C TYR A 157 -14.50 -4.95 16.88
N PRO A 158 -14.24 -3.65 16.62
CA PRO A 158 -13.29 -3.10 15.65
C PRO A 158 -11.96 -2.59 16.25
N ASP A 159 -11.57 -3.03 17.45
CA ASP A 159 -10.30 -2.63 18.08
C ASP A 159 -9.10 -3.31 17.40
N GLN A 160 -7.94 -2.66 17.42
CA GLN A 160 -6.76 -3.14 16.72
C GLN A 160 -6.24 -4.44 17.34
N GLY A 161 -6.05 -5.48 16.52
CA GLY A 161 -5.50 -6.77 16.91
C GLY A 161 -4.86 -7.51 15.74
N THR A 162 -4.63 -8.81 15.88
CA THR A 162 -3.95 -9.60 14.83
C THR A 162 -4.71 -9.57 13.52
N TYR A 163 -6.05 -9.62 13.53
CA TYR A 163 -6.84 -9.57 12.29
C TYR A 163 -6.61 -8.29 11.47
N SER A 164 -6.44 -7.13 12.12
CA SER A 164 -6.19 -5.85 11.44
C SER A 164 -4.74 -5.73 11.00
N ASN A 165 -3.79 -6.29 11.77
CA ASN A 165 -2.39 -6.35 11.38
C ASN A 165 -2.20 -7.27 10.17
N LEU A 166 -2.90 -8.42 10.11
CA LEU A 166 -2.99 -9.22 8.88
C LEU A 166 -3.63 -8.43 7.74
N GLY A 167 -4.63 -7.60 8.04
CA GLY A 167 -5.22 -6.69 7.06
C GLY A 167 -4.21 -5.73 6.42
N HIS A 168 -3.27 -5.20 7.22
CA HIS A 168 -2.13 -4.42 6.73
C HIS A 168 -1.22 -5.26 5.81
N GLU A 169 -0.82 -6.45 6.25
CA GLU A 169 0.03 -7.35 5.44
C GLU A 169 -0.64 -7.75 4.11
N TYR A 170 -1.96 -7.93 4.12
CA TYR A 170 -2.72 -8.21 2.90
C TYR A 170 -2.71 -7.03 1.93
N GLY A 171 -2.43 -5.81 2.42
CA GLY A 171 -2.18 -4.64 1.58
C GLY A 171 -0.91 -4.83 0.75
N HIS A 172 0.16 -5.34 1.36
CA HIS A 172 1.39 -5.73 0.66
C HIS A 172 1.18 -6.91 -0.29
N VAL A 173 0.32 -7.88 0.05
CA VAL A 173 -0.10 -8.95 -0.88
C VAL A 173 -0.75 -8.36 -2.15
N ARG A 174 -1.34 -7.16 -2.06
CA ARG A 174 -1.89 -6.41 -3.19
C ARG A 174 -0.97 -5.30 -3.74
N GLY A 175 0.30 -5.31 -3.33
CA GLY A 175 1.35 -4.43 -3.87
C GLY A 175 1.46 -3.07 -3.20
N ALA A 176 0.66 -2.77 -2.17
CA ALA A 176 0.78 -1.48 -1.48
C ALA A 176 2.12 -1.38 -0.75
N THR A 177 2.69 -0.18 -0.79
CA THR A 177 3.84 0.20 0.02
C THR A 177 3.41 0.74 1.38
N ASP A 178 4.34 0.78 2.31
CA ASP A 178 4.17 1.40 3.61
C ASP A 178 4.16 2.93 3.52
N LEU A 179 3.01 3.54 3.79
CA LEU A 179 2.88 5.00 3.67
C LEU A 179 3.67 5.76 4.75
N TYR A 180 3.98 5.14 5.89
CA TYR A 180 4.81 5.81 6.90
C TYR A 180 6.24 6.05 6.41
N GLN A 181 6.70 5.35 5.36
CA GLN A 181 8.02 5.58 4.75
C GLN A 181 8.13 6.93 4.05
N TYR A 182 7.00 7.57 3.74
CA TYR A 182 6.90 8.87 3.09
C TYR A 182 6.93 10.04 4.06
N MET A 183 6.82 9.78 5.37
CA MET A 183 6.79 10.83 6.38
C MET A 183 8.15 11.49 6.51
N ILE A 184 8.24 12.76 6.13
CA ILE A 184 9.43 13.61 6.32
C ILE A 184 9.09 14.70 7.35
N ALA A 185 9.81 14.72 8.47
CA ALA A 185 9.71 15.81 9.43
C ALA A 185 10.45 17.07 8.92
N ALA A 186 10.07 18.26 9.40
CA ALA A 186 10.66 19.52 8.92
C ALA A 186 12.17 19.58 9.19
N GLU A 187 12.61 19.07 10.34
CA GLU A 187 14.01 18.94 10.75
C GLU A 187 14.81 17.95 9.91
N ASP A 188 14.14 16.95 9.31
CA ASP A 188 14.73 15.95 8.42
C ASP A 188 14.68 16.41 6.94
N ASN A 189 14.28 17.65 6.68
CA ASN A 189 14.33 18.28 5.38
C ASN A 189 15.33 19.45 5.39
N PRO A 190 16.62 19.20 5.13
CA PRO A 190 17.65 20.25 5.16
C PRO A 190 17.57 21.24 3.99
N VAL A 191 16.69 21.02 3.00
CA VAL A 191 16.60 21.83 1.78
C VAL A 191 15.60 22.97 1.93
N SER A 192 14.39 22.67 2.42
CA SER A 192 13.29 23.65 2.54
C SER A 192 12.66 23.71 3.92
N HIS A 193 12.95 22.75 4.80
CA HIS A 193 12.27 22.57 6.09
C HIS A 193 10.75 22.36 5.99
N GLU A 194 10.23 22.08 4.80
CA GLU A 194 8.84 21.66 4.64
C GLU A 194 8.66 20.22 5.12
N LYS A 195 7.54 19.92 5.77
CA LYS A 195 7.20 18.53 6.13
C LYS A 195 6.44 17.85 4.99
N LEU A 196 6.59 16.54 4.87
CA LEU A 196 5.72 15.69 4.05
C LEU A 196 4.88 14.80 4.97
N THR A 197 3.55 14.92 4.87
CA THR A 197 2.61 14.09 5.63
C THR A 197 1.75 13.29 4.64
N PRO A 198 1.94 11.96 4.55
CA PRO A 198 1.12 11.10 3.72
C PRO A 198 -0.32 11.02 4.25
N PRO A 199 -1.30 10.63 3.41
CA PRO A 199 -2.68 10.44 3.86
C PRO A 199 -2.76 9.32 4.91
N LYS A 200 -3.76 9.40 5.78
CA LYS A 200 -4.06 8.33 6.74
C LYS A 200 -4.40 7.04 5.99
N CYS A 201 -3.77 5.94 6.40
CA CYS A 201 -3.99 4.64 5.79
C CYS A 201 -3.57 3.52 6.75
N ASN A 202 -4.27 2.38 6.67
CA ASN A 202 -3.88 1.13 7.30
C ASN A 202 -2.46 0.69 6.96
N MET A 203 -1.85 1.22 5.89
CA MET A 203 -0.42 1.11 5.59
C MET A 203 0.45 2.02 6.50
N GLY A 204 0.16 1.98 7.81
CA GLY A 204 0.98 2.53 8.90
C GLY A 204 0.84 4.01 9.23
N THR A 205 -0.09 4.75 8.62
CA THR A 205 -0.31 6.19 8.89
C THR A 205 -1.68 6.49 9.49
N GLY A 206 -2.52 5.46 9.66
CA GLY A 206 -3.84 5.53 10.27
C GLY A 206 -4.41 4.13 10.54
N TYR A 207 -5.51 4.09 11.29
CA TYR A 207 -6.22 2.85 11.61
C TYR A 207 -7.64 2.89 11.04
N ARG A 208 -8.09 1.76 10.48
CA ARG A 208 -9.37 1.56 9.80
C ARG A 208 -9.67 2.61 8.74
N VAL A 209 -8.72 2.84 7.83
CA VAL A 209 -8.92 3.71 6.66
C VAL A 209 -7.97 3.31 5.54
N TRP A 210 -8.44 3.34 4.30
CA TRP A 210 -7.60 3.14 3.11
C TRP A 210 -7.44 4.46 2.39
N SER A 211 -6.21 4.80 2.01
CA SER A 211 -5.96 5.98 1.18
C SER A 211 -6.53 5.78 -0.23
N ASP A 212 -6.68 6.88 -0.96
CA ASP A 212 -7.09 6.82 -2.37
C ASP A 212 -6.09 6.03 -3.20
N TYR A 213 -4.78 6.18 -2.95
CA TYR A 213 -3.73 5.35 -3.56
C TYR A 213 -3.96 3.85 -3.34
N CYS A 214 -4.15 3.41 -2.10
CA CYS A 214 -4.40 1.99 -1.81
C CYS A 214 -5.70 1.51 -2.46
N SER A 215 -6.75 2.34 -2.46
CA SER A 215 -8.01 2.00 -3.13
C SER A 215 -7.82 1.81 -4.64
N ALA A 216 -7.13 2.73 -5.30
CA ALA A 216 -6.83 2.64 -6.73
C ALA A 216 -5.99 1.39 -7.06
N LEU A 217 -4.93 1.14 -6.28
CA LEU A 217 -4.06 -0.03 -6.46
C LEU A 217 -4.79 -1.35 -6.23
N PHE A 218 -5.61 -1.46 -5.19
CA PHE A 218 -6.34 -2.70 -4.91
C PHE A 218 -7.40 -2.97 -5.96
N ASN A 219 -8.05 -1.92 -6.48
CA ASN A 219 -8.98 -2.04 -7.60
C ASN A 219 -8.28 -2.52 -8.88
N TYR A 220 -7.12 -1.92 -9.19
CA TYR A 220 -6.33 -2.27 -10.37
C TYR A 220 -5.83 -3.71 -10.30
N THR A 221 -5.28 -4.10 -9.15
CA THR A 221 -4.73 -5.43 -8.97
C THR A 221 -5.81 -6.49 -8.74
N ALA A 222 -7.06 -6.14 -8.42
CA ALA A 222 -8.09 -7.04 -7.91
C ALA A 222 -8.16 -8.45 -8.56
N LYS A 223 -8.03 -8.53 -9.89
CA LYS A 223 -8.15 -9.79 -10.64
C LYS A 223 -6.82 -10.50 -10.91
N MET A 224 -5.70 -9.92 -10.47
CA MET A 224 -4.36 -10.52 -10.53
C MET A 224 -4.21 -11.51 -9.37
N ARG A 225 -4.03 -12.80 -9.68
CA ARG A 225 -3.84 -13.85 -8.66
C ARG A 225 -2.45 -13.70 -8.02
N PRO A 226 -1.34 -14.16 -8.62
CA PRO A 226 -0.07 -13.49 -8.40
C PRO A 226 -0.12 -12.09 -8.99
N LEU A 227 0.54 -11.14 -8.33
CA LEU A 227 0.82 -9.85 -8.93
C LEU A 227 1.80 -10.03 -10.09
N ASP A 228 1.66 -9.17 -11.10
CA ASP A 228 2.61 -9.10 -12.20
C ASP A 228 4.02 -8.75 -11.69
N LYS A 229 5.05 -9.40 -12.24
CA LYS A 229 6.45 -9.18 -11.81
C LYS A 229 6.93 -7.75 -12.05
N ASP A 230 6.38 -7.10 -13.07
CA ASP A 230 6.65 -5.73 -13.49
C ASP A 230 5.57 -4.75 -13.00
N LEU A 231 4.75 -5.14 -12.02
CA LEU A 231 3.70 -4.27 -11.46
C LEU A 231 4.26 -2.91 -11.03
N SER A 232 5.43 -2.89 -10.40
CA SER A 232 6.07 -1.65 -9.91
C SER A 232 6.36 -0.64 -11.01
N ASP A 233 6.61 -1.08 -12.24
CA ASP A 233 6.73 -0.21 -13.42
C ASP A 233 5.35 0.14 -14.00
N LYS A 234 4.46 -0.86 -14.12
CA LYS A 234 3.13 -0.67 -14.72
C LYS A 234 2.25 0.33 -14.00
N VAL A 235 2.43 0.52 -12.69
CA VAL A 235 1.62 1.48 -11.92
C VAL A 235 2.11 2.93 -12.06
N PHE A 236 3.27 3.16 -12.69
CA PHE A 236 3.77 4.51 -12.93
C PHE A 236 3.22 5.09 -14.24
N PRO A 237 2.85 6.39 -14.25
CA PRO A 237 2.69 7.10 -15.50
C PRO A 237 4.06 7.19 -16.20
N ARG A 238 4.05 7.18 -17.54
CA ARG A 238 5.29 7.17 -18.33
C ARG A 238 6.00 8.52 -18.33
N LYS A 239 5.27 9.62 -18.21
CA LYS A 239 5.80 10.98 -18.36
C LYS A 239 5.42 11.88 -17.19
N LEU A 240 6.38 12.68 -16.73
CA LEU A 240 6.15 13.84 -15.87
C LEU A 240 6.30 15.13 -16.68
N VAL A 241 5.35 16.04 -16.53
CA VAL A 241 5.41 17.40 -17.08
C VAL A 241 5.31 18.40 -15.93
N ILE A 242 6.34 19.23 -15.75
CA ILE A 242 6.28 20.37 -14.82
C ILE A 242 6.14 21.65 -15.63
N LYS A 243 5.05 22.38 -15.39
CA LYS A 243 4.75 23.67 -16.00
C LYS A 243 4.97 24.78 -14.97
N VAL A 244 5.86 25.71 -15.28
CA VAL A 244 6.20 26.84 -14.44
C VAL A 244 5.71 28.13 -15.08
N GLY A 245 5.00 28.95 -14.33
CA GLY A 245 4.49 30.23 -14.81
C GLY A 245 4.43 31.31 -13.73
N LYS A 246 4.19 32.55 -14.17
CA LYS A 246 3.99 33.72 -13.31
C LYS A 246 2.97 34.62 -13.98
N MET A 247 1.91 35.01 -13.26
CA MET A 247 0.81 35.84 -13.80
C MET A 247 0.23 35.32 -15.13
N GLY A 248 0.02 34.00 -15.24
CA GLY A 248 -0.54 33.35 -16.43
C GLY A 248 0.41 33.23 -17.62
N LYS A 249 1.66 33.68 -17.51
CA LYS A 249 2.69 33.53 -18.54
C LYS A 249 3.68 32.43 -18.16
N PRO A 250 4.20 31.64 -19.12
CA PRO A 250 5.26 30.69 -18.84
C PRO A 250 6.54 31.38 -18.36
N LEU A 251 7.26 30.72 -17.44
CA LEU A 251 8.53 31.20 -16.92
C LEU A 251 9.64 30.27 -17.37
N SER A 252 10.53 30.77 -18.23
CA SER A 252 11.66 30.02 -18.78
C SER A 252 12.92 30.15 -17.93
N ASN A 253 13.92 29.30 -18.20
CA ASN A 253 15.24 29.32 -17.57
C ASN A 253 15.24 29.15 -16.04
N CYS A 254 14.11 28.76 -15.42
CA CYS A 254 14.10 28.35 -14.03
C CYS A 254 14.95 27.09 -13.85
N THR A 255 15.77 27.08 -12.82
CA THR A 255 16.46 25.87 -12.34
C THR A 255 15.47 25.02 -11.56
N VAL A 256 15.40 23.72 -11.85
CA VAL A 256 14.51 22.78 -11.19
C VAL A 256 15.32 21.61 -10.65
N ASN A 257 15.52 21.60 -9.33
CA ASN A 257 16.27 20.58 -8.62
C ASN A 257 15.33 19.53 -8.03
N PHE A 258 15.66 18.26 -8.23
CA PHE A 258 14.97 17.12 -7.63
C PHE A 258 15.81 16.56 -6.50
N TYR A 259 15.31 16.65 -5.28
CA TYR A 259 15.92 16.04 -4.09
C TYR A 259 15.12 14.82 -3.69
N GLY A 260 15.73 13.63 -3.77
CA GLY A 260 15.06 12.38 -3.45
C GLY A 260 14.86 12.19 -1.95
N THR A 261 13.75 11.60 -1.54
CA THR A 261 13.50 11.25 -0.14
C THR A 261 13.87 9.80 0.14
N ARG A 262 14.55 9.56 1.25
CA ARG A 262 14.93 8.21 1.68
C ARG A 262 13.92 7.66 2.67
N ALA A 263 13.63 6.36 2.58
CA ALA A 263 12.90 5.64 3.62
C ALA A 263 13.73 5.51 4.90
N GLY A 264 13.06 5.19 6.01
CA GLY A 264 13.73 4.83 7.25
C GLY A 264 14.40 3.47 7.09
N GLY A 265 15.67 3.38 7.46
CA GLY A 265 16.47 2.17 7.36
C GLY A 265 17.26 1.89 8.63
N LYS A 266 18.09 0.85 8.58
CA LYS A 266 18.97 0.49 9.70
C LYS A 266 19.97 1.60 10.07
N TYR A 267 20.42 2.38 9.07
CA TYR A 267 21.49 3.37 9.21
C TYR A 267 21.07 4.82 8.94
N ASN A 268 19.81 5.05 8.58
CA ASN A 268 19.30 6.38 8.29
C ASN A 268 17.83 6.52 8.73
N LYS A 269 17.45 7.76 9.07
CA LYS A 269 16.05 8.14 9.21
C LYS A 269 15.44 8.47 7.86
N ARG A 270 14.12 8.66 7.84
CA ARG A 270 13.43 9.28 6.70
C ARG A 270 13.85 10.73 6.60
N ASP A 271 14.35 11.15 5.45
CA ASP A 271 14.82 12.52 5.23
C ASP A 271 14.80 12.89 3.73
N VAL A 272 14.97 14.17 3.46
CA VAL A 272 15.32 14.66 2.11
C VAL A 272 16.83 14.55 1.93
N TYR A 273 17.27 13.81 0.92
CA TYR A 273 18.69 13.71 0.61
C TYR A 273 19.22 15.08 0.20
N PRO A 274 20.28 15.61 0.86
CA PRO A 274 20.67 17.02 0.72
C PRO A 274 21.29 17.37 -0.63
N LYS A 275 21.67 16.38 -1.43
CA LYS A 275 22.21 16.61 -2.79
C LYS A 275 21.11 16.42 -3.82
N ALA A 276 21.01 17.36 -4.75
CA ALA A 276 20.09 17.23 -5.89
C ALA A 276 20.48 15.99 -6.72
N TYR A 277 19.53 15.08 -6.89
CA TYR A 277 19.70 13.87 -7.69
C TYR A 277 19.69 14.22 -9.19
N ARG A 278 18.80 15.12 -9.59
CA ARG A 278 18.71 15.67 -10.96
C ARG A 278 18.44 17.16 -10.91
N THR A 279 18.96 17.88 -11.91
CA THR A 279 18.70 19.29 -12.13
C THR A 279 18.32 19.50 -13.59
N TYR A 280 17.26 20.25 -13.81
CA TYR A 280 16.75 20.61 -15.13
C TYR A 280 16.61 22.12 -15.24
N THR A 281 16.42 22.59 -16.47
CA THR A 281 16.10 23.98 -16.76
C THR A 281 14.81 24.03 -17.58
N THR A 282 13.88 24.89 -17.18
CA THR A 282 12.64 25.05 -17.94
C THR A 282 12.90 25.60 -19.35
N SER A 283 12.20 25.04 -20.33
CA SER A 283 12.24 25.53 -21.71
C SER A 283 11.66 26.95 -21.85
N LYS A 284 11.74 27.55 -23.04
CA LYS A 284 11.05 28.81 -23.37
C LYS A 284 9.55 28.80 -23.10
N ARG A 285 8.93 27.62 -23.05
CA ARG A 285 7.51 27.42 -22.73
C ARG A 285 7.27 27.20 -21.23
N GLY A 286 8.27 27.37 -20.39
CA GLY A 286 8.20 27.13 -18.94
C GLY A 286 7.98 25.66 -18.59
N ILE A 287 8.45 24.73 -19.42
CA ILE A 287 8.15 23.30 -19.28
C ILE A 287 9.43 22.49 -19.11
N ILE A 288 9.37 21.49 -18.21
CA ILE A 288 10.25 20.31 -18.17
C ILE A 288 9.42 19.08 -18.47
N GLU A 289 9.95 18.17 -19.30
CA GLU A 289 9.36 16.87 -19.61
C GLU A 289 10.36 15.77 -19.25
N ILE A 290 9.91 14.75 -18.52
CA ILE A 290 10.71 13.56 -18.15
C ILE A 290 9.92 12.34 -18.63
N THR A 291 10.47 11.56 -19.56
CA THR A 291 9.76 10.49 -20.29
C THR A 291 10.01 9.07 -19.77
N ASP A 292 10.87 8.91 -18.78
CA ASP A 292 11.09 7.64 -18.07
C ASP A 292 10.94 7.90 -16.56
N LEU A 293 9.70 8.13 -16.15
CA LEU A 293 9.41 8.51 -14.77
C LEU A 293 9.71 7.38 -13.79
N TYR A 294 9.50 6.11 -14.19
CA TYR A 294 9.83 4.97 -13.35
C TYR A 294 11.32 4.97 -12.98
N LYS A 295 12.22 5.16 -13.96
CA LYS A 295 13.67 5.24 -13.72
C LYS A 295 14.12 6.47 -12.94
N LEU A 296 13.34 7.56 -12.94
CA LEU A 296 13.62 8.69 -12.05
C LEU A 296 13.52 8.26 -10.58
N TYR A 297 12.53 7.42 -10.22
CA TYR A 297 12.33 6.94 -8.85
C TYR A 297 13.13 5.68 -8.53
N HIS A 298 13.43 4.86 -9.55
CA HIS A 298 14.23 3.64 -9.47
C HIS A 298 15.56 3.81 -10.23
N PRO A 299 16.50 4.60 -9.67
CA PRO A 299 17.75 4.93 -10.33
C PRO A 299 18.63 3.69 -10.51
N ASP A 300 19.50 3.71 -11.52
CA ASP A 300 20.57 2.72 -11.61
C ASP A 300 21.61 3.00 -10.52
N MET A 301 22.20 1.95 -9.92
CA MET A 301 23.13 2.11 -8.79
C MET A 301 24.45 2.81 -9.16
N THR A 302 24.69 3.05 -10.44
CA THR A 302 25.82 3.81 -10.98
C THR A 302 25.51 5.29 -11.18
N ASP A 303 24.25 5.69 -10.98
CA ASP A 303 23.84 7.08 -11.14
C ASP A 303 24.59 8.01 -10.19
N ALA A 304 24.97 9.18 -10.71
CA ALA A 304 25.48 10.25 -9.87
C ALA A 304 24.42 10.71 -8.86
N ASN A 305 24.89 11.13 -7.68
CA ASN A 305 24.09 11.75 -6.62
C ASN A 305 22.99 10.87 -6.01
N ILE A 306 23.09 9.55 -6.11
CA ILE A 306 22.35 8.64 -5.23
C ILE A 306 23.09 8.46 -3.89
N PRO A 307 22.40 8.12 -2.79
CA PRO A 307 23.05 7.86 -1.52
C PRO A 307 23.85 6.56 -1.61
N PRO A 308 24.96 6.44 -0.86
CA PRO A 308 25.85 5.29 -0.96
C PRO A 308 25.21 4.02 -0.38
N LYS A 309 25.63 2.87 -0.93
CA LYS A 309 25.32 1.54 -0.39
C LYS A 309 26.39 0.98 0.55
N GLU A 310 27.62 1.48 0.43
CA GLU A 310 28.79 0.98 1.14
C GLU A 310 29.57 2.14 1.76
N PRO A 311 30.18 1.97 2.95
CA PRO A 311 30.16 0.78 3.81
C PRO A 311 28.84 0.58 4.59
N GLN A 312 27.88 1.49 4.43
CA GLN A 312 26.55 1.42 5.03
C GLN A 312 25.50 1.71 3.96
N ASP A 313 24.40 0.96 3.97
CA ASP A 313 23.27 1.21 3.09
C ASP A 313 22.51 2.45 3.58
N LEU A 314 22.83 3.60 2.98
CA LEU A 314 22.16 4.87 3.18
C LEU A 314 21.09 5.14 2.12
N PHE A 315 20.77 4.15 1.27
CA PHE A 315 19.70 4.24 0.29
C PHE A 315 18.77 3.03 0.37
N PRO A 316 17.99 2.87 1.45
CA PRO A 316 17.12 1.72 1.64
C PRO A 316 16.24 1.46 0.41
N TYR A 317 16.08 0.18 0.05
CA TYR A 317 15.32 -0.28 -1.12
C TYR A 317 15.85 0.19 -2.49
N SER A 318 16.95 0.95 -2.54
CA SER A 318 17.48 1.55 -3.78
C SER A 318 16.43 2.39 -4.51
N TYR A 319 15.58 3.06 -3.73
CA TYR A 319 14.34 3.63 -4.21
C TYR A 319 14.07 5.01 -3.61
N TRP A 320 13.72 5.97 -4.46
CA TRP A 320 13.21 7.27 -4.01
C TRP A 320 11.71 7.16 -3.77
N PHE A 321 11.24 7.38 -2.55
CA PHE A 321 9.80 7.33 -2.25
C PHE A 321 9.08 8.60 -2.76
N SER A 322 9.76 9.73 -2.75
CA SER A 322 9.25 11.03 -3.16
C SER A 322 10.39 11.90 -3.66
N PHE A 323 10.04 12.99 -4.34
CA PHE A 323 10.94 14.10 -4.59
C PHE A 323 10.42 15.37 -3.91
N LEU A 324 11.32 16.11 -3.27
CA LEU A 324 11.16 17.54 -3.08
C LEU A 324 11.72 18.23 -4.33
N VAL A 325 10.84 18.88 -5.08
CA VAL A 325 11.21 19.65 -6.26
C VAL A 325 11.37 21.11 -5.85
N GLU A 326 12.59 21.64 -5.96
CA GLU A 326 12.89 23.07 -5.78
C GLU A 326 12.94 23.75 -7.15
N ILE A 327 12.15 24.79 -7.33
CA ILE A 327 12.13 25.62 -8.54
C ILE A 327 12.68 26.99 -8.17
N ILE A 328 13.74 27.42 -8.86
CA ILE A 328 14.40 28.71 -8.66
C ILE A 328 14.23 29.55 -9.94
N ASP A 329 13.64 30.73 -9.84
CA ASP A 329 13.54 31.66 -10.96
C ASP A 329 14.84 32.47 -11.18
N GLU A 330 14.89 33.27 -12.26
CA GLU A 330 16.08 34.05 -12.63
C GLU A 330 16.49 35.09 -11.58
N VAL A 331 15.57 35.51 -10.70
CA VAL A 331 15.85 36.46 -9.60
C VAL A 331 16.14 35.76 -8.27
N GLY A 332 16.22 34.42 -8.27
CA GLY A 332 16.53 33.60 -7.10
C GLY A 332 15.33 33.31 -6.19
N GLN A 333 14.11 33.64 -6.59
CA GLN A 333 12.91 33.27 -5.86
C GLN A 333 12.71 31.75 -5.95
N LYS A 334 12.37 31.12 -4.82
CA LYS A 334 12.21 29.67 -4.71
C LYS A 334 10.76 29.27 -4.48
N LYS A 335 10.34 28.15 -5.07
CA LYS A 335 9.14 27.39 -4.68
C LYS A 335 9.49 25.91 -4.54
N TYR A 336 8.75 25.23 -3.69
CA TYR A 336 8.91 23.83 -3.40
C TYR A 336 7.62 23.07 -3.69
N VAL A 337 7.75 21.86 -4.24
CA VAL A 337 6.62 20.95 -4.48
C VAL A 337 7.03 19.53 -4.11
N TRP A 338 6.17 18.84 -3.37
CA TRP A 338 6.31 17.42 -3.11
C TRP A 338 5.77 16.60 -4.28
N LEU A 339 6.50 15.54 -4.65
CA LEU A 339 6.13 14.61 -5.70
C LEU A 339 6.30 13.16 -5.20
N PRO A 340 5.42 12.67 -4.32
CA PRO A 340 5.43 11.29 -3.88
C PRO A 340 4.97 10.36 -5.02
N ASP A 341 5.62 9.21 -5.18
CA ASP A 341 5.24 8.23 -6.22
C ASP A 341 3.80 7.70 -6.06
N VAL A 342 3.30 7.60 -4.83
CA VAL A 342 1.95 7.10 -4.55
C VAL A 342 0.87 8.01 -5.12
N GLU A 343 1.15 9.31 -5.26
CA GLU A 343 0.19 10.26 -5.83
C GLU A 343 0.16 10.18 -7.36
N LEU A 344 1.33 10.11 -8.01
CA LEU A 344 1.41 9.90 -9.45
C LEU A 344 0.90 8.52 -9.87
N GLN A 345 1.13 7.48 -9.06
CA GLN A 345 0.55 6.14 -9.27
C GLN A 345 -0.97 6.19 -9.10
N ARG A 346 -1.47 6.82 -8.03
CA ARG A 346 -2.92 7.00 -7.83
C ARG A 346 -3.58 7.64 -9.04
N GLU A 347 -3.07 8.79 -9.49
CA GLU A 347 -3.64 9.49 -10.65
C GLU A 347 -3.60 8.62 -11.92
N HIS A 348 -2.48 7.96 -12.18
CA HIS A 348 -2.35 7.04 -13.32
C HIS A 348 -3.37 5.90 -13.26
N LEU A 349 -3.52 5.25 -12.10
CA LEU A 349 -4.44 4.13 -11.91
C LEU A 349 -5.91 4.53 -11.98
N GLU A 350 -6.26 5.74 -11.52
CA GLU A 350 -7.64 6.23 -11.55
C GLU A 350 -8.05 6.76 -12.93
N THR A 351 -7.12 7.36 -13.67
CA THR A 351 -7.43 8.08 -14.93
C THR A 351 -6.97 7.36 -16.19
N GLY A 352 -6.02 6.43 -16.07
CA GLY A 352 -5.30 5.83 -17.20
C GLY A 352 -4.34 6.80 -17.90
N ASN A 353 -4.12 8.00 -17.37
CA ASN A 353 -3.24 8.98 -17.98
C ASN A 353 -1.77 8.58 -17.80
N ASP A 354 -1.05 8.43 -18.90
CA ASP A 354 0.40 8.18 -18.90
C ASP A 354 1.24 9.44 -18.65
N THR A 355 0.60 10.60 -18.45
CA THR A 355 1.29 11.87 -18.19
C THR A 355 0.77 12.48 -16.91
N TYR A 356 1.64 12.58 -15.90
CA TYR A 356 1.38 13.34 -14.68
C TYR A 356 1.83 14.80 -14.87
N THR A 357 0.96 15.76 -14.55
CA THR A 357 1.25 17.20 -14.76
C THR A 357 1.26 17.97 -13.46
N VAL A 358 2.36 18.65 -13.17
CA VAL A 358 2.50 19.58 -12.04
C VAL A 358 2.48 21.01 -12.57
N ASN A 359 1.65 21.87 -11.99
CA ASN A 359 1.61 23.30 -12.30
C ASN A 359 2.18 24.09 -11.12
N VAL A 360 3.25 24.84 -11.36
CA VAL A 360 3.89 25.73 -10.38
C VAL A 360 3.68 27.17 -10.85
N THR A 361 2.97 27.97 -10.05
CA THR A 361 2.80 29.40 -10.33
C THR A 361 3.56 30.20 -9.30
N PHE A 362 4.42 31.13 -9.73
CA PHE A 362 5.18 32.05 -8.89
C PHE A 362 4.34 33.16 -8.32
#